data_AF-A0A9P5UVV5-F1
#
_entry.id   AF-A0A9P5UVV5-F1
#
_cell.length_a   1.000
_cell.length_b   1.000
_cell.length_c   1.000
_cell.angle_alpha   90.00
_cell.angle_beta   90.00
_cell.angle_gamma   90.00
#
_symmetry.space_group_name_H-M   'P 1'
#
loop_
_entity.id
_entity.type
_entity.pdbx_description
1 polymer ?
#
loop_
_entity_poly.entity_id
_entity_poly.type
_entity_poly.pdbx_seq_one_letter_code
_entity_poly.pdbx_strand_id
1 'polypeptide(L)'
;MAANTPLEMVMAHDGEPWPIAITDYLLRVDPVALEQEYYGPFNTILTHVFPFAEHYAVAPQSRPIYREAVDYLIRFMLMVNKKVVVGGVEIRRESDIDDDKRRKDAHKQVVDRFRTMHDSIVVPVIVIVSAIGRRCRVYRYTHRTGTSGTGFWSELRQVPVEHRSGDSSR
;
A
#
# COMPACT_ATOMS: atom_id res chain seq x y z
N MET A 1 -13.63 11.52 -20.69
CA MET A 1 -12.60 11.82 -19.69
C MET A 1 -11.78 10.56 -19.51
N ALA A 2 -10.48 10.59 -19.80
CA ALA A 2 -9.61 9.45 -19.52
C ALA A 2 -9.43 9.40 -18.00
N ALA A 3 -9.89 8.33 -17.35
CA ALA A 3 -9.56 8.10 -15.95
C ALA A 3 -8.03 7.90 -15.87
N ASN A 4 -7.37 8.64 -14.98
CA ASN A 4 -5.97 8.40 -14.69
C ASN A 4 -5.79 6.93 -14.34
N THR A 5 -4.73 6.31 -14.84
CA THR A 5 -4.48 4.93 -14.48
C THR A 5 -4.19 4.85 -12.97
N PRO A 6 -4.54 3.75 -12.29
CA PRO A 6 -4.19 3.52 -10.87
C PRO A 6 -2.71 3.77 -10.54
N LEU A 7 -1.84 3.69 -11.55
CA LEU A 7 -0.41 3.96 -11.47
C LEU A 7 -0.07 5.46 -11.45
N GLU A 8 -0.74 6.28 -12.25
CA GLU A 8 -0.51 7.73 -12.22
C GLU A 8 -0.92 8.33 -10.88
N MET A 9 -1.96 7.79 -10.23
CA MET A 9 -2.35 8.23 -8.87
C MET A 9 -1.36 7.82 -7.77
N VAL A 10 -0.70 6.67 -7.90
CA VAL A 10 0.32 6.21 -6.93
C VAL A 10 1.66 6.92 -7.14
N MET A 11 1.89 7.48 -8.34
CA MET A 11 3.19 7.99 -8.78
C MET A 11 3.18 9.50 -9.09
N ALA A 12 2.07 10.21 -8.88
CA ALA A 12 1.98 11.63 -9.22
C ALA A 12 2.67 12.53 -8.19
N HIS A 13 3.58 13.35 -8.73
CA HIS A 13 4.24 14.54 -8.19
C HIS A 13 5.63 14.38 -7.55
N ASP A 14 6.53 15.23 -8.06
CA ASP A 14 7.96 15.37 -7.80
C ASP A 14 8.30 15.85 -6.37
N GLY A 15 7.80 15.15 -5.33
CA GLY A 15 8.18 15.48 -3.96
C GLY A 15 7.66 14.55 -2.86
N GLU A 16 6.42 14.07 -2.95
CA GLU A 16 5.85 13.17 -1.94
C GLU A 16 4.61 12.48 -2.54
N PRO A 17 4.50 11.14 -2.51
CA PRO A 17 3.43 10.42 -3.22
C PRO A 17 2.02 10.62 -2.64
N TRP A 18 1.87 11.36 -1.54
CA TRP A 18 0.58 11.57 -0.86
C TRP A 18 0.51 12.97 -0.21
N PRO A 19 -0.70 13.49 0.09
CA PRO A 19 -0.86 14.71 0.89
C PRO A 19 -0.10 14.63 2.21
N ILE A 20 0.57 15.73 2.60
CA ILE A 20 1.40 15.82 3.82
C ILE A 20 0.64 15.35 5.07
N ALA A 21 -0.64 15.69 5.21
CA ALA A 21 -1.44 15.26 6.36
C ALA A 21 -1.57 13.72 6.49
N ILE A 22 -1.60 13.01 5.35
CA ILE A 22 -1.64 11.54 5.32
C ILE A 22 -0.26 10.97 5.66
N THR A 23 0.81 11.56 5.11
CA THR A 23 2.19 11.21 5.45
C THR A 23 2.47 11.41 6.94
N ASP A 24 2.09 12.56 7.50
CA ASP A 24 2.22 12.87 8.92
C ASP A 24 1.48 11.86 9.79
N TYR A 25 0.28 11.42 9.37
CA TYR A 25 -0.47 10.43 10.10
C TYR A 25 0.26 9.08 10.16
N LEU A 26 0.84 8.63 9.04
CA LEU A 26 1.66 7.41 9.00
C LEU A 26 2.96 7.57 9.83
N LEU A 27 3.62 8.72 9.74
CA LEU A 27 4.89 8.98 10.44
C LEU A 27 4.74 9.13 11.96
N ARG A 28 3.52 9.39 12.46
CA ARG A 28 3.20 9.42 13.89
C ARG A 28 3.08 8.04 14.54
N VAL A 29 3.00 6.97 13.76
CA VAL A 29 3.00 5.61 14.31
C VAL A 29 4.38 5.33 14.90
N ASP A 30 4.41 4.87 16.15
CA ASP A 30 5.65 4.51 16.84
C ASP A 30 6.37 3.38 16.08
N PRO A 31 7.68 3.47 15.81
CA PRO A 31 8.44 2.39 15.16
C PRO A 31 8.37 1.03 15.88
N VAL A 32 8.08 1.00 17.18
CA VAL A 32 7.87 -0.24 17.96
C VAL A 32 6.41 -0.67 18.06
N ALA A 33 5.51 0.02 17.35
CA ALA A 33 4.09 -0.27 17.35
C ALA A 33 3.76 -1.68 16.83
N LEU A 34 2.62 -2.19 17.28
CA LEU A 34 2.03 -3.41 16.76
C LEU A 34 1.53 -3.20 15.33
N GLU A 35 1.42 -4.28 14.55
CA GLU A 35 0.97 -4.24 13.15
C GLU A 35 -0.37 -3.50 12.98
N GLN A 36 -1.30 -3.67 13.92
CA GLN A 36 -2.62 -3.07 13.89
C GLN A 36 -2.64 -1.53 13.88
N GLU A 37 -1.61 -0.89 14.45
CA GLU A 37 -1.48 0.57 14.49
C GLU A 37 -1.24 1.16 13.09
N TYR A 38 -0.74 0.35 12.16
CA TYR A 38 -0.53 0.75 10.77
C TYR A 38 -1.80 0.65 9.92
N TYR A 39 -2.84 -0.07 10.36
CA TYR A 39 -4.04 -0.28 9.54
C TYR A 39 -4.81 1.02 9.27
N GLY A 40 -4.92 1.92 10.25
CA GLY A 40 -5.58 3.22 10.10
C GLY A 40 -4.91 4.12 9.04
N PRO A 41 -3.59 4.38 9.16
CA PRO A 41 -2.84 5.14 8.17
C PRO A 41 -2.90 4.55 6.77
N PHE A 42 -2.70 3.23 6.61
CA PHE A 42 -2.78 2.60 5.29
C PHE A 42 -4.20 2.61 4.71
N ASN A 43 -5.24 2.43 5.53
CA ASN A 43 -6.62 2.60 5.06
C ASN A 43 -6.88 4.04 4.58
N THR A 44 -6.31 5.03 5.25
CA THR A 44 -6.40 6.45 4.86
C THR A 44 -5.71 6.70 3.52
N ILE A 45 -4.49 6.20 3.34
CA ILE A 45 -3.76 6.25 2.05
C ILE A 45 -4.60 5.60 0.96
N LEU A 46 -5.11 4.39 1.19
CA LEU A 46 -5.84 3.64 0.17
C LEU A 46 -7.16 4.27 -0.21
N THR A 47 -7.93 4.79 0.75
CA THR A 47 -9.20 5.46 0.46
C THR A 47 -9.00 6.82 -0.22
N HIS A 48 -7.84 7.45 -0.02
CA HIS A 48 -7.44 8.63 -0.77
C HIS A 48 -7.05 8.29 -2.23
N VAL A 49 -6.21 7.28 -2.42
CA VAL A 49 -5.70 6.86 -3.75
C VAL A 49 -6.76 6.09 -4.55
N PHE A 50 -7.75 5.46 -3.90
CA PHE A 50 -8.81 4.71 -4.54
C PHE A 50 -10.17 5.22 -4.06
N PRO A 51 -10.57 6.43 -4.49
CA PRO A 51 -11.75 7.08 -3.97
C PRO A 51 -13.02 6.37 -4.43
N PHE A 52 -14.01 6.31 -3.53
CA PHE A 52 -15.32 5.72 -3.83
C PHE A 52 -16.05 6.43 -4.97
N ALA A 53 -15.81 7.74 -5.15
CA ALA A 53 -16.35 8.53 -6.26
C ALA A 53 -15.95 7.98 -7.64
N GLU A 54 -14.81 7.29 -7.73
CA GLU A 54 -14.33 6.61 -8.94
C GLU A 54 -14.70 5.12 -8.98
N HIS A 55 -15.69 4.72 -8.16
CA HIS A 55 -16.21 3.36 -8.04
C HIS A 55 -15.22 2.33 -7.48
N TYR A 56 -14.17 2.80 -6.79
CA TYR A 56 -13.31 1.93 -6.00
C TYR A 56 -13.94 1.63 -4.63
N ALA A 57 -13.67 0.43 -4.13
CA ALA A 57 -13.96 0.04 -2.76
C ALA A 57 -12.69 -0.54 -2.13
N VAL A 58 -12.30 0.02 -0.99
CA VAL A 58 -11.25 -0.47 -0.12
C VAL A 58 -11.92 -1.31 0.97
N ALA A 59 -11.65 -2.61 1.00
CA ALA A 59 -12.25 -3.50 1.99
C ALA A 59 -11.17 -4.30 2.73
N PRO A 60 -11.14 -4.27 4.08
CA PRO A 60 -10.30 -5.19 4.82
C PRO A 60 -10.82 -6.62 4.64
N GLN A 61 -9.88 -7.55 4.54
CA GLN A 61 -10.12 -8.97 4.39
C GLN A 61 -9.31 -9.69 5.46
N SER A 62 -9.99 -10.22 6.46
CA SER A 62 -9.41 -11.18 7.38
C SER A 62 -9.51 -12.56 6.73
N ARG A 63 -8.37 -13.14 6.36
CA ARG A 63 -8.32 -14.58 6.07
C ARG A 63 -7.71 -15.30 7.26
N PRO A 64 -8.34 -16.37 7.79
CA PRO A 64 -7.64 -17.28 8.69
C PRO A 64 -6.43 -17.81 7.95
N ILE A 65 -5.21 -17.61 8.48
CA ILE A 65 -4.00 -18.03 7.77
C ILE A 65 -3.95 -19.56 7.69
N TYR A 66 -4.38 -20.27 8.73
CA TYR A 66 -4.74 -21.70 8.79
C TYR A 66 -5.49 -21.90 10.12
N ARG A 67 -6.22 -23.00 10.34
CA ARG A 67 -6.99 -23.24 11.59
C ARG A 67 -6.15 -23.29 12.88
N GLU A 68 -4.82 -23.29 12.78
CA GLU A 68 -3.90 -23.48 13.91
C GLU A 68 -3.02 -22.25 14.21
N ALA A 69 -3.15 -21.14 13.47
CA ALA A 69 -2.42 -19.90 13.72
C ALA A 69 -3.38 -18.75 14.05
N VAL A 70 -3.16 -18.09 15.19
CA VAL A 70 -3.92 -16.94 15.72
C VAL A 70 -3.56 -15.63 14.99
N ASP A 71 -2.66 -15.67 14.01
CA ASP A 71 -2.26 -14.50 13.24
C ASP A 71 -3.27 -14.24 12.12
N TYR A 72 -4.08 -13.20 12.27
CA TYR A 72 -4.94 -12.67 11.23
C TYR A 72 -4.14 -11.67 10.40
N LEU A 73 -3.90 -11.98 9.13
CA LEU A 73 -3.34 -10.98 8.21
C LEU A 73 -4.50 -10.15 7.64
N ILE A 74 -4.62 -8.90 8.07
CA ILE A 74 -5.57 -7.96 7.45
C ILE A 74 -5.00 -7.55 6.10
N ARG A 75 -5.71 -7.91 5.03
CA ARG A 75 -5.41 -7.45 3.67
C ARG A 75 -6.43 -6.43 3.24
N PHE A 76 -5.99 -5.33 2.66
CA PHE A 76 -6.93 -4.45 1.95
C PHE A 76 -7.08 -4.96 0.52
N MET A 77 -8.31 -5.21 0.08
CA MET A 77 -8.62 -5.48 -1.31
C MET A 77 -9.18 -4.22 -1.97
N LEU A 78 -8.65 -3.91 -3.14
CA LEU A 78 -9.13 -2.83 -4.00
C LEU A 78 -10.06 -3.43 -5.05
N MET A 79 -11.31 -2.98 -5.08
CA MET A 79 -12.31 -3.47 -6.02
C MET A 79 -12.87 -2.33 -6.86
N VAL A 80 -12.99 -2.52 -8.18
CA VAL A 80 -13.76 -1.62 -9.06
C VAL A 80 -15.14 -2.21 -9.28
N ASN A 81 -16.17 -1.36 -9.21
CA ASN A 81 -17.57 -1.75 -9.39
C ASN A 81 -18.01 -2.92 -8.49
N LYS A 82 -17.41 -3.04 -7.30
CA LYS A 82 -17.64 -4.10 -6.29
C LYS A 82 -17.43 -5.54 -6.77
N LYS A 83 -16.81 -5.75 -7.94
CA LYS A 83 -16.67 -7.09 -8.56
C LYS A 83 -15.26 -7.43 -8.98
N VAL A 84 -14.46 -6.42 -9.34
CA VAL A 84 -13.17 -6.64 -10.00
C VAL A 84 -12.03 -6.25 -9.08
N VAL A 85 -11.22 -7.22 -8.67
CA VAL A 85 -10.04 -6.96 -7.84
C VAL A 85 -8.95 -6.33 -8.69
N VAL A 86 -8.57 -5.10 -8.34
CA VAL A 86 -7.53 -4.33 -9.03
C VAL A 86 -6.23 -4.25 -8.23
N GLY A 87 -6.25 -4.71 -6.98
CA GLY A 87 -5.07 -4.70 -6.15
C GLY A 87 -5.29 -5.09 -4.70
N GLY A 88 -4.22 -4.95 -3.91
CA GLY A 88 -4.33 -5.05 -2.47
C GLY A 88 -3.08 -4.65 -1.70
N VAL A 89 -3.22 -4.51 -0.39
CA VAL A 89 -2.13 -4.16 0.52
C VAL A 89 -1.96 -5.22 1.60
N GLU A 90 -0.72 -5.62 1.81
CA GLU A 90 -0.27 -6.42 2.94
C GLU A 90 0.53 -5.53 3.86
N ILE A 91 0.21 -5.52 5.15
CA ILE A 91 0.84 -4.67 6.16
C ILE A 91 1.54 -5.58 7.18
N ARG A 92 2.75 -5.19 7.58
CA ARG A 92 3.55 -5.85 8.63
C ARG A 92 4.10 -4.79 9.57
N ARG A 93 4.44 -5.18 10.79
CA ARG A 93 5.12 -4.31 11.78
C ARG A 93 6.49 -3.86 11.28
N GLU A 94 6.97 -2.72 11.77
CA GLU A 94 8.23 -2.12 11.30
C GLU A 94 9.46 -2.94 11.63
N SER A 95 9.49 -3.60 12.79
CA SER A 95 10.62 -4.48 13.19
C SER A 95 10.87 -5.66 12.24
N ASP A 96 9.93 -5.97 11.34
CA ASP A 96 10.13 -6.98 10.31
C ASP A 96 11.07 -6.51 9.18
N ILE A 97 11.43 -5.23 9.14
CA ILE A 97 12.31 -4.67 8.11
C ILE A 97 13.75 -5.15 8.20
N ASP A 98 14.19 -5.46 9.42
CA ASP A 98 15.55 -5.95 9.69
C ASP A 98 15.65 -7.47 9.54
N ASP A 99 14.50 -8.16 9.43
CA ASP A 99 14.42 -9.60 9.22
C ASP A 99 14.40 -9.91 7.70
N ASP A 100 15.59 -10.23 7.17
CA ASP A 100 15.75 -10.53 5.74
C ASP A 100 14.88 -11.71 5.28
N LYS A 101 14.64 -12.70 6.16
CA LYS A 101 13.76 -13.82 5.86
C LYS A 101 12.33 -13.33 5.69
N ARG A 102 11.81 -12.52 6.62
CA ARG A 102 10.45 -11.95 6.50
C ARG A 102 10.27 -11.09 5.25
N ARG A 103 11.28 -10.30 4.87
CA ARG A 103 11.24 -9.52 3.63
C ARG A 103 11.16 -10.40 2.38
N LYS A 104 11.96 -11.47 2.33
CA LYS A 104 11.92 -12.46 1.24
C LYS A 104 10.59 -13.19 1.19
N ASP A 105 10.06 -13.56 2.35
CA ASP A 105 8.77 -14.25 2.47
C ASP A 105 7.62 -13.33 2.02
N ALA A 106 7.62 -12.05 2.42
CA ALA A 106 6.64 -11.07 1.95
C ALA A 106 6.70 -10.90 0.42
N HIS A 107 7.91 -10.77 -0.15
CA HIS A 107 8.07 -10.70 -1.60
C HIS A 107 7.55 -11.97 -2.30
N LYS A 108 7.91 -13.15 -1.79
CA LYS A 108 7.45 -14.43 -2.33
C LYS A 108 5.92 -14.54 -2.27
N GLN A 109 5.31 -14.13 -1.16
CA GLN A 109 3.85 -14.14 -1.00
C GLN A 109 3.15 -13.27 -2.06
N VAL A 110 3.67 -12.08 -2.36
CA VAL A 110 3.13 -11.23 -3.43
C VAL A 110 3.28 -11.88 -4.82
N VAL A 111 4.44 -12.47 -5.11
CA VAL A 111 4.69 -13.15 -6.40
C VAL A 111 3.77 -14.37 -6.57
N ASP A 112 3.69 -15.22 -5.54
CA ASP A 112 2.82 -16.41 -5.56
C ASP A 112 1.36 -15.99 -5.65
N ARG A 113 0.97 -14.87 -5.03
CA ARG A 113 -0.38 -14.31 -5.17
C ARG A 113 -0.70 -13.95 -6.62
N PHE A 114 0.19 -13.26 -7.33
CA PHE A 114 -0.03 -12.98 -8.76
C PHE A 114 -0.19 -14.25 -9.58
N ARG A 115 0.63 -15.28 -9.31
CA ARG A 115 0.52 -16.58 -9.98
C ARG A 115 -0.83 -17.24 -9.73
N THR A 116 -1.28 -17.28 -8.47
CA THR A 116 -2.59 -17.88 -8.13
C THR A 116 -3.77 -17.12 -8.71
N MET A 117 -3.62 -15.81 -8.93
CA MET A 117 -4.69 -15.00 -9.50
C MET A 117 -4.67 -15.03 -11.03
N HIS A 118 -3.55 -15.34 -11.68
CA HIS A 118 -3.32 -15.25 -13.13
C HIS A 118 -4.58 -15.47 -13.98
N ASP A 119 -5.19 -16.66 -13.87
CA ASP A 119 -6.34 -17.07 -14.71
C ASP A 119 -7.68 -16.41 -14.33
N SER A 120 -7.73 -15.76 -13.17
CA SER A 120 -8.89 -15.03 -12.65
C SER A 120 -8.80 -13.52 -12.82
N ILE A 121 -7.67 -13.00 -13.33
CA ILE A 121 -7.45 -11.57 -13.51
C ILE A 121 -8.13 -11.10 -14.79
N VAL A 122 -9.23 -10.36 -14.63
CA VAL A 122 -9.94 -9.75 -15.76
C VAL A 122 -9.46 -8.33 -16.09
N VAL A 123 -8.50 -7.80 -15.33
CA VAL A 123 -7.96 -6.44 -15.52
C VAL A 123 -6.58 -6.44 -16.16
N PRO A 124 -6.25 -5.43 -16.97
CA PRO A 124 -4.94 -5.35 -17.62
C PRO A 124 -3.77 -5.28 -16.63
N VAL A 125 -3.98 -4.64 -15.48
CA VAL A 125 -2.96 -4.40 -14.46
C VAL A 125 -3.52 -4.65 -13.06
N ILE A 126 -2.74 -5.35 -12.23
CA ILE A 126 -2.97 -5.44 -10.78
C ILE A 126 -1.80 -4.80 -10.04
N VAL A 127 -2.11 -4.03 -9.00
CA VAL A 127 -1.14 -3.41 -8.11
C VAL A 127 -1.23 -4.06 -6.73
N ILE A 128 -0.11 -4.57 -6.21
CA ILE A 128 -0.02 -5.04 -4.83
C ILE A 128 1.00 -4.19 -4.07
N VAL A 129 0.65 -3.71 -2.89
CA VAL A 129 1.57 -2.98 -2.02
C VAL A 129 1.95 -3.88 -0.84
N SER A 130 3.24 -4.07 -0.62
CA SER A 130 3.77 -4.68 0.61
C SER A 130 4.30 -3.58 1.50
N ALA A 131 3.60 -3.33 2.59
CA ALA A 131 3.95 -2.35 3.61
C ALA A 131 4.61 -3.04 4.81
N ILE A 132 5.75 -2.50 5.24
CA ILE A 132 6.46 -2.90 6.46
C ILE A 132 6.69 -1.64 7.28
N GLY A 133 5.89 -1.49 8.33
CA GLY A 133 5.81 -0.26 9.11
C GLY A 133 5.49 0.94 8.22
N ARG A 134 6.37 1.94 8.27
CA ARG A 134 6.25 3.19 7.49
C ARG A 134 6.83 3.09 6.07
N ARG A 135 7.41 1.95 5.69
CA ARG A 135 7.96 1.74 4.34
C ARG A 135 7.05 0.85 3.53
N CYS A 136 7.02 1.05 2.21
CA CYS A 136 6.27 0.17 1.33
C CYS A 136 7.02 -0.13 0.03
N ARG A 137 6.64 -1.23 -0.60
CA ARG A 137 7.06 -1.62 -1.95
C ARG A 137 5.83 -1.88 -2.79
N VAL A 138 5.84 -1.32 -4.00
CA VAL A 138 4.75 -1.46 -4.97
C VAL A 138 5.13 -2.52 -6.01
N TYR A 139 4.23 -3.46 -6.22
CA TYR A 139 4.35 -4.54 -7.19
C TYR A 139 3.32 -4.36 -8.28
N ARG A 140 3.76 -4.57 -9.52
CA ARG A 140 2.91 -4.45 -10.69
C ARG A 140 2.89 -5.76 -11.45
N TYR A 141 1.69 -6.23 -11.72
CA TYR A 141 1.46 -7.39 -12.58
C TYR A 141 0.64 -6.99 -13.80
N THR A 142 1.13 -7.31 -14.99
CA THR A 142 0.44 -7.02 -16.25
C THR A 142 -0.05 -8.32 -16.87
N HIS A 143 -1.36 -8.48 -16.95
CA HIS A 143 -1.98 -9.72 -17.43
C HIS A 143 -1.58 -10.06 -18.87
N ARG A 144 -1.47 -9.04 -19.74
CA ARG A 144 -1.19 -9.22 -21.19
C ARG A 144 0.15 -9.90 -21.50
N THR A 145 1.12 -9.83 -20.58
CA THR A 145 2.48 -10.35 -20.81
C THR A 145 2.87 -11.44 -19.80
N GLY A 146 2.00 -11.75 -18.82
CA GLY A 146 2.33 -12.63 -17.70
C GLY A 146 3.51 -12.15 -16.86
N THR A 147 3.97 -10.91 -17.05
CA THR A 147 5.21 -10.40 -16.45
C THR A 147 4.89 -9.65 -15.17
N SER A 148 5.63 -9.96 -14.10
CA SER A 148 5.66 -9.18 -12.87
C SER A 148 6.88 -8.26 -12.88
N GLY A 149 6.66 -6.98 -12.57
CA GLY A 149 7.72 -6.00 -12.34
C GLY A 149 7.69 -5.56 -10.88
N THR A 150 8.86 -5.25 -10.32
CA THR A 150 8.96 -4.60 -9.01
C THR A 150 9.20 -3.11 -9.20
N GLY A 151 8.42 -2.28 -8.50
CA GLY A 151 8.63 -0.84 -8.40
C GLY A 151 9.41 -0.49 -7.13
N PHE A 152 10.00 0.71 -7.18
CA PHE A 152 10.83 1.44 -6.22
C PHE A 152 10.61 1.13 -4.72
N TRP A 153 11.70 1.18 -3.93
CA TRP A 153 11.63 1.34 -2.47
C TRP A 153 11.53 2.84 -2.16
N SER A 154 10.36 3.34 -1.75
CA SER A 154 10.30 4.67 -1.13
C SER A 154 10.55 4.53 0.37
N GLU A 155 11.66 5.11 0.84
CA GLU A 155 11.85 5.40 2.24
C GLU A 155 11.14 6.74 2.51
N LEU A 156 9.99 6.71 3.18
CA LEU A 156 9.37 7.95 3.66
C LEU A 156 10.28 8.55 4.74
N ARG A 157 10.78 9.76 4.49
CA ARG A 157 11.59 10.52 5.46
C ARG A 157 10.75 11.68 5.95
N GLN A 158 10.88 12.02 7.22
CA GLN A 158 10.34 13.30 7.71
C GLN A 158 11.03 14.44 6.95
N VAL A 159 10.24 15.26 6.26
CA VAL A 159 10.71 16.57 5.80
C VAL A 159 10.75 17.48 7.03
N PRO A 160 11.88 18.13 7.36
CA PRO A 160 11.92 19.09 8.45
C PRO A 160 10.87 20.18 8.20
N VAL A 161 9.95 20.36 9.14
CA VAL A 161 9.03 21.49 9.12
C VAL A 161 9.87 22.73 9.41
N GLU A 162 10.30 23.44 8.36
CA GLU A 162 10.84 24.79 8.52
C GLU A 162 9.74 25.64 9.16
N HIS A 163 9.92 25.95 10.44
CA HIS A 163 9.16 26.98 11.11
C HIS A 163 9.45 28.28 10.37
N ARG A 164 8.53 28.70 9.50
CA ARG A 164 8.45 30.10 9.10
C ARG A 164 8.09 30.89 10.34
N SER A 165 9.12 31.31 11.08
CA SER A 165 9.03 32.46 11.97
C SER A 165 8.56 33.62 11.10
N GLY A 166 7.27 33.93 11.20
CA GLY A 166 6.67 35.09 10.57
C GLY A 166 7.37 36.32 11.11
N ASP A 167 8.23 36.90 10.29
CA ASP A 167 8.78 38.23 10.49
C ASP A 167 7.62 39.22 10.43
N SER A 168 7.14 39.59 11.61
CA SER A 168 6.15 40.63 11.82
C SER A 168 6.87 41.78 12.52
N SER A 169 7.45 42.66 11.73
CA SER A 169 7.84 44.00 12.19
C SER A 169 7.56 44.99 11.06
N ARG A 170 6.36 45.58 11.16
CA ARG A 170 6.09 46.96 10.78
C ARG A 170 6.44 47.85 11.96
#